data_AF-A0A453SJ65-F1
#
_entry.id   AF-A0A453SJ65-F1
#
_cell.length_a   1.000
_cell.length_b   1.000
_cell.length_c   1.000
_cell.angle_alpha   90.00
_cell.angle_beta   90.00
_cell.angle_gamma   90.00
#
_symmetry.space_group_name_H-M   'P 1'
#
loop_
_entity.id
_entity.type
_entity.pdbx_description
1 polymer ?
#
loop_
_entity_poly.entity_id
_entity_poly.type
_entity_poly.pdbx_seq_one_letter_code
_entity_poly.pdbx_strand_id
1 'polypeptide(L)'
;MGLKACHDRNITHRDIKPENMIICFEDLKTGKCLREIPSEATENKLNLRLIDFGSAIDDFTLKHLYGSGPTRSEQTFEYTPPEALLNSSWFQGSKSARLKYDIWSVGVVMLELIVGSPHVFQISDRARILMDQRLEGWSEETKELAYKLRSYMELCILVPGISTQQQGSINSERVSTTTTLSID
;
A
#
# COMPACT_ATOMS: atom_id res chain seq x y z
N MET A 1 17.63 -0.98 -0.63
CA MET A 1 18.46 -0.65 0.55
C MET A 1 17.84 0.46 1.41
N GLY A 2 17.33 1.55 0.84
CA GLY A 2 16.76 2.68 1.61
C GLY A 2 15.65 2.29 2.61
N LEU A 3 14.58 1.65 2.13
CA LEU A 3 13.48 1.25 3.01
C LEU A 3 13.90 0.23 4.08
N LYS A 4 14.71 -0.77 3.69
CA LYS A 4 15.28 -1.74 4.64
C LYS A 4 16.05 -1.03 5.77
N ALA A 5 16.85 -0.01 5.46
CA ALA A 5 17.59 0.74 6.47
C ALA A 5 16.68 1.47 7.47
N CYS A 6 15.50 1.92 7.03
CA CYS A 6 14.47 2.47 7.91
C CYS A 6 13.88 1.37 8.81
N HIS A 7 13.50 0.24 8.21
CA HIS A 7 12.89 -0.89 8.92
C HIS A 7 13.83 -1.53 9.94
N ASP A 8 15.12 -1.64 9.63
CA ASP A 8 16.15 -2.11 10.57
C ASP A 8 16.26 -1.21 11.82
N ARG A 9 15.79 0.04 11.75
CA ARG A 9 15.75 1.01 12.85
C ARG A 9 14.34 1.14 13.47
N ASN A 10 13.40 0.29 13.07
CA ASN A 10 11.99 0.36 13.46
C ASN A 10 11.30 1.68 13.06
N ILE A 11 11.71 2.26 11.94
CA ILE A 11 11.08 3.45 11.35
C ILE A 11 10.16 2.99 10.23
N THR A 12 8.88 3.33 10.32
CA THR A 12 7.92 3.21 9.21
C THR A 12 7.80 4.56 8.53
N HIS A 13 8.01 4.64 7.21
CA HIS A 13 7.98 5.89 6.46
C HIS A 13 6.56 6.45 6.29
N ARG A 14 5.58 5.58 6.06
CA ARG A 14 4.13 5.86 5.90
C ARG A 14 3.70 6.67 4.70
N ASP A 15 4.61 7.34 4.01
CA ASP A 15 4.30 8.10 2.79
C ASP A 15 5.18 7.66 1.61
N ILE A 16 5.24 6.35 1.36
CA ILE A 16 5.96 5.78 0.22
C ILE A 16 5.10 5.92 -1.04
N LYS A 17 5.56 6.76 -1.96
CA LYS A 17 4.90 7.08 -3.24
C LYS A 17 5.92 7.65 -4.24
N PRO A 18 5.64 7.68 -5.55
CA PRO A 18 6.58 8.17 -6.57
C PRO A 18 7.11 9.58 -6.28
N GLU A 19 6.28 10.47 -5.75
CA GLU A 19 6.63 11.85 -5.42
C GLU A 19 7.73 11.95 -4.36
N ASN A 20 7.83 10.94 -3.49
CA ASN A 20 8.83 10.86 -2.41
C ASN A 20 10.03 9.97 -2.79
N MET A 21 10.20 9.66 -4.07
CA MET A 21 11.31 8.89 -4.61
C MET A 21 12.11 9.70 -5.61
N ILE A 22 13.29 10.19 -5.20
CA ILE A 22 14.20 10.87 -6.12
C ILE A 22 15.05 9.83 -6.84
N ILE A 23 15.02 9.89 -8.17
CA ILE A 23 15.83 9.07 -9.07
C ILE A 23 17.04 9.86 -9.54
N CYS A 24 18.20 9.23 -9.52
CA CYS A 24 19.44 9.76 -10.05
C CYS A 24 20.15 8.69 -10.87
N PHE A 25 20.56 9.04 -12.08
CA PHE A 25 21.50 8.25 -12.86
C PHE A 25 22.91 8.66 -12.42
N GLU A 26 23.60 7.79 -11.68
CA GLU A 26 24.96 8.04 -11.21
C GLU A 26 25.96 7.55 -12.27
N ASP A 27 26.82 8.43 -12.72
CA ASP A 27 27.96 8.09 -13.57
C ASP A 27 28.98 7.28 -12.76
N LEU A 28 29.24 6.05 -13.20
CA LEU A 28 30.12 5.12 -12.49
C LEU A 28 31.58 5.61 -12.44
N LYS A 29 32.01 6.49 -13.34
CA LYS A 29 33.37 7.03 -13.36
C LYS A 29 33.55 8.17 -12.36
N THR A 30 32.53 9.03 -12.24
CA THR A 30 32.64 10.25 -11.43
C THR A 30 31.90 10.18 -10.10
N GLY A 31 30.99 9.22 -9.91
CA GLY A 31 30.12 9.08 -8.74
C GLY A 31 29.11 10.22 -8.60
N LYS A 32 28.87 10.98 -9.66
CA LYS A 32 27.97 12.14 -9.65
C LYS A 32 26.65 11.80 -10.33
N CYS A 33 25.57 12.38 -9.80
CA CYS A 33 24.28 12.35 -10.50
C CYS A 33 24.38 13.13 -11.80
N LEU A 34 24.01 12.48 -12.90
CA LEU A 34 23.85 13.11 -14.19
C LEU A 34 22.76 14.18 -14.12
N ARG A 35 23.02 15.30 -14.81
CA ARG A 35 22.07 16.40 -14.95
C ARG A 35 21.13 16.22 -16.15
N GLU A 36 21.50 15.34 -17.07
CA GLU A 36 20.81 15.07 -18.32
C GLU A 36 20.53 13.57 -18.43
N ILE A 37 19.59 13.23 -19.31
CA ILE A 37 19.26 11.82 -19.58
C ILE A 37 20.50 11.17 -20.20
N PRO A 38 21.01 10.07 -19.61
CA PRO A 38 22.20 9.41 -20.13
C PRO A 38 22.01 8.93 -21.57
N SER A 39 23.01 9.15 -22.42
CA SER A 39 23.07 8.50 -23.73
C SER A 39 23.41 7.02 -23.57
N GLU A 40 23.02 6.18 -24.53
CA GLU A 40 23.29 4.73 -24.53
C GLU A 40 24.78 4.38 -24.34
N ALA A 41 25.70 5.29 -24.68
CA ALA A 41 27.13 5.08 -24.51
C ALA A 41 27.65 5.28 -23.07
N THR A 42 26.80 5.73 -22.15
CA THR A 42 27.22 6.15 -20.81
C THR A 42 26.88 5.06 -19.79
N GLU A 43 27.91 4.46 -19.18
CA GLU A 43 27.75 3.48 -18.10
C GLU A 43 27.27 4.20 -16.84
N ASN A 44 26.01 3.99 -16.48
CA ASN A 44 25.39 4.60 -15.31
C ASN A 44 24.67 3.59 -14.45
N LYS A 45 24.51 3.95 -13.19
CA LYS A 45 23.70 3.22 -12.22
C LYS A 45 22.48 4.03 -11.82
N LEU A 46 21.30 3.44 -11.90
CA LEU A 46 20.09 4.01 -11.33
C LEU A 46 20.18 3.96 -9.80
N ASN A 47 20.08 5.11 -9.14
CA ASN A 47 19.97 5.23 -7.70
C ASN A 47 18.65 5.90 -7.33
N LEU A 48 17.93 5.27 -6.40
CA LEU A 48 16.70 5.78 -5.83
C LEU A 48 16.96 6.18 -4.38
N ARG A 49 16.50 7.38 -4.02
CA ARG A 49 16.57 7.92 -2.65
C ARG A 49 15.16 8.26 -2.17
N LEU A 50 14.84 7.80 -0.96
CA LEU A 50 13.62 8.18 -0.28
C LEU A 50 13.79 9.56 0.35
N ILE A 51 12.74 10.38 0.26
CA ILE A 51 12.65 11.69 0.88
C ILE A 51 11.34 11.81 1.67
N ASP A 52 11.19 12.93 2.39
CA ASP A 52 9.98 13.30 3.12
C ASP A 52 9.56 12.34 4.23
N PHE A 53 10.24 12.47 5.37
CA PHE A 53 9.95 11.73 6.60
C PHE A 53 8.94 12.47 7.50
N GLY A 54 8.19 13.45 6.98
CA GLY A 54 7.22 14.23 7.77
C GLY A 54 6.12 13.39 8.41
N SER A 55 5.79 12.25 7.79
CA SER A 55 4.77 11.30 8.27
C SER A 55 5.36 10.05 8.94
N ALA A 56 6.70 9.99 9.06
CA ALA A 56 7.38 8.79 9.54
C ALA A 56 7.12 8.55 11.02
N ILE A 57 6.97 7.28 11.39
CA ILE A 57 6.75 6.87 12.78
C ILE A 57 7.86 5.96 13.31
N ASP A 58 8.23 6.19 14.56
CA ASP A 58 8.98 5.28 15.41
C ASP A 58 8.42 5.34 16.84
N ASP A 59 9.07 4.66 17.80
CA ASP A 59 8.60 4.66 19.19
C ASP A 59 8.67 6.05 19.85
N PHE A 60 9.60 6.91 19.41
CA PHE A 60 9.75 8.27 19.91
C PHE A 60 8.67 9.19 19.35
N THR A 61 8.47 9.22 18.03
CA THR A 61 7.52 10.13 17.39
C THR A 61 6.08 9.78 17.78
N LEU A 62 5.73 8.50 17.89
CA LEU A 62 4.41 8.09 18.37
C LEU A 62 4.11 8.63 19.77
N LYS A 63 5.09 8.63 20.68
CA LYS A 63 4.92 9.07 22.06
C LYS A 63 4.93 10.59 22.21
N HIS A 64 5.71 11.30 21.40
CA HIS A 64 6.00 12.72 21.62
C HIS A 64 5.45 13.67 20.56
N LEU A 65 5.19 13.21 19.34
CA LEU A 65 4.78 14.07 18.22
C LEU A 65 3.34 13.84 17.78
N TYR A 66 2.84 12.60 17.87
CA TYR A 66 1.53 12.24 17.34
C TYR A 66 0.39 12.26 18.37
N GLY A 67 0.65 12.52 19.65
CA GLY A 67 -0.40 12.60 20.68
C GLY A 67 -1.24 11.32 20.76
N SER A 68 -2.47 11.36 20.22
CA SER A 68 -3.39 10.21 20.09
C SER A 68 -3.03 9.22 18.97
N GLY A 69 -2.03 9.54 18.16
CA GLY A 69 -1.57 8.74 17.05
C GLY A 69 -1.75 9.41 15.69
N PRO A 70 -1.13 8.84 14.66
CA PRO A 70 -1.14 9.40 13.33
C PRO A 70 -2.53 9.38 12.67
N THR A 71 -2.81 10.42 11.88
CA THR A 71 -4.12 10.63 11.25
C THR A 71 -4.09 10.36 9.74
N ARG A 72 -5.27 10.21 9.13
CA ARG A 72 -5.40 10.01 7.67
C ARG A 72 -4.99 11.23 6.86
N SER A 73 -5.13 12.44 7.39
CA SER A 73 -4.76 13.67 6.70
C SER A 73 -3.25 13.80 6.46
N GLU A 74 -2.44 12.98 7.13
CA GLU A 74 -0.97 12.97 7.01
C GLU A 74 -0.48 11.92 6.00
N GLN A 75 -1.37 11.24 5.27
CA GLN A 75 -1.06 10.14 4.35
C GLN A 75 -1.71 10.35 2.99
N THR A 76 -1.08 9.84 1.93
CA THR A 76 -1.73 9.71 0.63
C THR A 76 -2.61 8.45 0.61
N PHE A 77 -3.93 8.65 0.46
CA PHE A 77 -4.94 7.61 0.62
C PHE A 77 -4.68 6.40 -0.29
N GLU A 78 -4.27 6.64 -1.53
CA GLU A 78 -4.03 5.69 -2.61
C GLU A 78 -3.04 4.58 -2.20
N TYR A 79 -1.94 4.96 -1.53
CA TYR A 79 -0.87 4.06 -1.09
C TYR A 79 -1.09 3.50 0.32
N THR A 80 -2.19 3.85 0.98
CA THR A 80 -2.52 3.40 2.34
C THR A 80 -3.03 1.94 2.32
N PRO A 81 -2.52 1.06 3.20
CA PRO A 81 -2.95 -0.33 3.29
C PRO A 81 -4.36 -0.50 3.88
N PRO A 82 -5.07 -1.60 3.55
CA PRO A 82 -6.43 -1.84 4.00
C PRO A 82 -6.58 -1.84 5.53
N GLU A 83 -5.62 -2.36 6.29
CA GLU A 83 -5.68 -2.37 7.75
C GLU A 83 -5.66 -0.95 8.36
N ALA A 84 -4.95 0.00 7.75
CA ALA A 84 -4.94 1.39 8.19
C ALA A 84 -6.22 2.14 7.75
N LEU A 85 -6.87 1.67 6.68
CA LEU A 85 -8.19 2.15 6.24
C LEU A 85 -9.35 1.56 7.06
N LEU A 86 -9.17 0.40 7.69
CA LEU A 86 -10.23 -0.28 8.43
C LEU A 86 -10.08 -0.12 9.95
N ASN A 87 -8.86 0.09 10.45
CA ASN A 87 -8.58 0.21 11.87
C ASN A 87 -7.78 1.48 12.15
N SER A 88 -8.39 2.45 12.85
CA SER A 88 -7.73 3.69 13.26
C SER A 88 -6.54 3.46 14.20
N SER A 89 -6.50 2.33 14.91
CA SER A 89 -5.44 1.94 15.85
C SER A 89 -4.43 0.97 15.24
N TRP A 90 -4.35 0.87 13.90
CA TRP A 90 -3.42 -0.03 13.20
C TRP A 90 -1.96 0.10 13.69
N PHE A 91 -1.56 1.31 14.10
CA PHE A 91 -0.21 1.62 14.59
C PHE A 91 0.08 1.08 16.01
N GLN A 92 -0.95 0.70 16.77
CA GLN A 92 -0.80 0.11 18.11
C GLN A 92 -0.44 -1.39 18.06
N GLY A 93 -0.45 -2.00 16.87
CA GLY A 93 -0.03 -3.38 16.66
C GLY A 93 1.48 -3.60 16.89
N SER A 94 1.93 -4.82 16.62
CA SER A 94 3.36 -5.14 16.73
C SER A 94 4.22 -4.24 15.82
N LYS A 95 5.48 -3.99 16.22
CA LYS A 95 6.45 -3.28 15.38
C LYS A 95 6.51 -3.88 13.97
N SER A 96 6.54 -5.21 13.88
CA SER A 96 6.54 -5.90 12.59
C SER A 96 5.31 -5.56 11.75
N ALA A 97 4.12 -5.45 12.35
CA ALA A 97 2.91 -5.07 11.62
C ALA A 97 2.98 -3.63 11.11
N ARG A 98 3.48 -2.69 11.93
CA ARG A 98 3.70 -1.29 11.49
C ARG A 98 4.61 -1.19 10.28
N LEU A 99 5.68 -1.99 10.23
CA LEU A 99 6.61 -1.98 9.09
C LEU A 99 5.99 -2.52 7.80
N LYS A 100 4.94 -3.35 7.88
CA LYS A 100 4.23 -3.86 6.70
C LYS A 100 3.45 -2.79 5.96
N TYR A 101 3.14 -1.67 6.61
CA TYR A 101 2.55 -0.50 5.97
C TYR A 101 3.35 -0.10 4.73
N ASP A 102 4.66 0.12 4.88
CA ASP A 102 5.49 0.56 3.75
C ASP A 102 5.62 -0.52 2.67
N ILE A 103 5.56 -1.80 3.06
CA ILE A 103 5.63 -2.93 2.11
C ILE A 103 4.38 -2.94 1.21
N TRP A 104 3.21 -2.64 1.77
CA TRP A 104 2.00 -2.44 0.97
C TRP A 104 2.17 -1.27 -0.01
N SER A 105 2.62 -0.11 0.48
CA SER A 105 2.81 1.08 -0.35
C SER A 105 3.81 0.83 -1.50
N VAL A 106 4.90 0.08 -1.25
CA VAL A 106 5.81 -0.39 -2.31
C VAL A 106 5.07 -1.27 -3.33
N GLY A 107 4.18 -2.15 -2.88
CA GLY A 107 3.33 -2.96 -3.76
C GLY A 107 2.46 -2.10 -4.68
N VAL A 108 1.87 -1.02 -4.14
CA VAL A 108 1.07 -0.06 -4.93
C VAL A 108 1.94 0.65 -5.98
N VAL A 109 3.14 1.13 -5.60
CA VAL A 109 4.10 1.74 -6.55
C VAL A 109 4.48 0.75 -7.66
N MET A 110 4.71 -0.52 -7.33
CA MET A 110 5.02 -1.54 -8.34
C MET A 110 3.85 -1.79 -9.28
N LEU A 111 2.62 -1.82 -8.77
CA LEU A 111 1.42 -1.94 -9.60
C LEU A 111 1.27 -0.75 -10.54
N GLU A 112 1.49 0.47 -10.06
CA GLU A 112 1.46 1.68 -10.88
C GLU A 112 2.48 1.63 -12.03
N LEU A 113 3.70 1.16 -11.76
CA LEU A 113 4.72 0.96 -12.80
C LEU A 113 4.32 -0.09 -13.83
N ILE A 114 3.66 -1.18 -13.41
CA ILE A 114 3.20 -2.25 -14.30
C ILE A 114 2.01 -1.80 -15.15
N VAL A 115 1.04 -1.11 -14.54
CA VAL A 115 -0.16 -0.61 -15.21
C VAL A 115 0.15 0.60 -16.08
N GLY A 116 1.17 1.38 -15.74
CA GLY A 116 1.51 2.64 -16.40
C GLY A 116 0.55 3.78 -16.07
N SER A 117 -0.14 3.71 -14.93
CA SER A 117 -1.13 4.70 -14.49
C SER A 117 -1.17 4.77 -12.95
N PRO A 118 -1.27 5.98 -12.36
CA PRO A 118 -1.43 6.16 -10.91
C PRO A 118 -2.80 5.67 -10.41
N HIS A 119 -3.74 5.40 -11.31
CA HIS A 119 -5.11 5.00 -10.97
C HIS A 119 -5.28 3.49 -10.77
N VAL A 120 -4.34 2.84 -10.09
CA VAL A 120 -4.31 1.38 -9.88
C VAL A 120 -5.62 0.82 -9.31
N PHE A 121 -6.22 1.54 -8.35
CA PHE A 121 -7.43 1.11 -7.64
C PHE A 121 -8.71 1.81 -8.12
N GLN A 122 -8.67 2.45 -9.28
CA GLN A 122 -9.86 3.05 -9.86
C GLN A 122 -10.80 1.97 -10.39
N ILE A 123 -12.05 1.98 -9.93
CA ILE A 123 -13.11 1.14 -10.49
C ILE A 123 -13.67 1.78 -11.76
N SER A 124 -14.18 0.96 -12.67
CA SER A 124 -14.85 1.47 -13.88
C SER A 124 -16.03 2.39 -13.56
N ASP A 125 -16.31 3.37 -14.42
CA ASP A 125 -17.47 4.28 -14.25
C ASP A 125 -18.78 3.52 -14.09
N ARG A 126 -18.93 2.40 -14.84
CA ARG A 126 -20.08 1.51 -14.70
C ARG A 126 -20.17 0.90 -13.30
N ALA A 127 -19.07 0.39 -12.76
CA ALA A 127 -19.05 -0.17 -11.42
C ALA A 127 -19.35 0.91 -10.38
N ARG A 128 -18.80 2.11 -10.55
CA ARG A 128 -19.05 3.26 -9.67
C ARG A 128 -20.52 3.64 -9.63
N ILE A 129 -21.16 3.85 -10.78
CA ILE A 129 -22.60 4.21 -10.86
C ILE A 129 -23.48 3.15 -10.19
N LEU A 130 -23.20 1.87 -10.41
CA LEU A 130 -23.97 0.79 -9.78
C LEU A 130 -23.76 0.72 -8.25
N MET A 131 -22.57 1.08 -7.78
CA MET A 131 -22.29 1.18 -6.36
C MET A 131 -22.95 2.41 -5.74
N ASP A 132 -22.96 3.55 -6.43
CA ASP A 132 -23.58 4.80 -5.96
C ASP A 132 -25.06 4.60 -5.66
N GLN A 133 -25.77 3.85 -6.52
CA GLN A 133 -27.18 3.48 -6.30
C GLN A 133 -27.36 2.60 -5.05
N ARG A 134 -26.42 1.71 -4.76
CA ARG A 134 -26.50 0.80 -3.59
C ARG A 134 -26.07 1.46 -2.28
N LEU A 135 -25.23 2.48 -2.37
CA LEU A 135 -24.65 3.21 -1.24
C LEU A 135 -25.36 4.55 -1.02
N GLU A 136 -26.60 4.68 -1.48
CA GLU A 136 -27.41 5.87 -1.27
C GLU A 136 -27.57 6.15 0.24
N GLY A 137 -27.34 7.40 0.64
CA GLY A 137 -27.38 7.82 2.04
C GLY A 137 -26.14 7.50 2.87
N TRP A 138 -25.13 6.83 2.32
CA TRP A 138 -23.86 6.58 3.01
C TRP A 138 -22.95 7.81 2.96
N SER A 139 -22.06 7.96 3.95
CA SER A 139 -21.06 9.04 3.95
C SER A 139 -20.04 8.85 2.82
N GLU A 140 -19.43 9.95 2.37
CA GLU A 140 -18.43 9.91 1.29
C GLU A 140 -17.21 9.07 1.68
N GLU A 141 -16.75 9.12 2.94
CA GLU A 141 -15.63 8.29 3.41
C GLU A 141 -15.95 6.80 3.35
N THR A 142 -17.21 6.44 3.62
CA THR A 142 -17.66 5.05 3.57
C THR A 142 -17.80 4.57 2.12
N LYS A 143 -18.24 5.46 1.21
CA LYS A 143 -18.27 5.17 -0.22
C LYS A 143 -16.88 4.99 -0.80
N GLU A 144 -15.93 5.86 -0.46
CA GLU A 144 -14.53 5.74 -0.89
C GLU A 144 -13.91 4.41 -0.46
N LEU A 145 -14.13 4.02 0.80
CA LEU A 145 -13.72 2.71 1.30
C LEU A 145 -14.37 1.57 0.50
N ALA A 146 -15.67 1.66 0.21
CA ALA A 146 -16.38 0.66 -0.57
C ALA A 146 -15.81 0.53 -1.99
N TYR A 147 -15.56 1.63 -2.70
CA TYR A 147 -14.93 1.62 -4.03
C TYR A 147 -13.55 0.97 -3.99
N LYS A 148 -12.76 1.26 -2.94
CA LYS A 148 -11.43 0.70 -2.77
C LYS A 148 -11.45 -0.81 -2.46
N LEU A 149 -12.39 -1.27 -1.65
CA LEU A 149 -12.61 -2.71 -1.45
C LEU A 149 -13.04 -3.40 -2.75
N ARG A 150 -13.88 -2.74 -3.56
CA ARG A 150 -14.28 -3.25 -4.87
C ARG A 150 -13.08 -3.40 -5.80
N SER A 151 -12.18 -2.42 -5.89
CA SER A 151 -10.98 -2.57 -6.73
C SER A 151 -10.02 -3.64 -6.23
N TYR A 152 -9.91 -3.85 -4.91
CA TYR A 152 -9.18 -5.00 -4.38
C TYR A 152 -9.76 -6.34 -4.84
N MET A 153 -11.08 -6.44 -4.98
CA MET A 153 -11.71 -7.65 -5.52
C MET A 153 -11.42 -7.83 -7.02
N GLU A 154 -11.46 -6.75 -7.80
CA GLU A 154 -11.16 -6.79 -9.25
C GLU A 154 -9.70 -7.17 -9.53
N LEU A 155 -8.79 -6.81 -8.63
CA LEU A 155 -7.37 -7.19 -8.68
C LEU A 155 -7.05 -8.50 -7.94
N CYS A 156 -8.06 -9.22 -7.43
CA CYS A 156 -7.90 -10.45 -6.65
C CYS A 156 -7.02 -10.30 -5.38
N ILE A 157 -6.87 -9.07 -4.87
CA ILE A 157 -6.21 -8.78 -3.59
C ILE A 157 -7.13 -9.17 -2.43
N LEU A 158 -8.44 -9.00 -2.60
CA LEU A 158 -9.47 -9.39 -1.64
C LEU A 158 -10.40 -10.42 -2.29
N VAL A 159 -10.48 -11.63 -1.72
CA VAL A 159 -11.42 -12.65 -2.17
C VAL A 159 -12.45 -12.90 -1.07
N PRO A 160 -13.73 -12.53 -1.27
CA PRO A 160 -14.76 -12.74 -0.28
C PRO A 160 -14.98 -14.23 0.02
N GLY A 161 -15.25 -14.55 1.29
CA GLY A 161 -15.67 -15.90 1.69
C GLY A 161 -14.55 -16.92 1.94
N ILE A 162 -13.28 -16.56 1.73
CA ILE A 162 -12.16 -17.42 2.12
C ILE A 162 -11.72 -17.06 3.54
N SER A 163 -12.24 -17.77 4.54
CA SER A 163 -11.72 -17.69 5.92
C SER A 163 -10.36 -18.40 5.98
N THR A 164 -9.33 -17.75 6.53
CA THR A 164 -8.01 -18.33 6.77
C THR A 164 -8.06 -19.34 7.92
N GLN A 165 -8.67 -20.50 7.68
CA GLN A 165 -8.40 -21.73 8.44
C GLN A 165 -7.37 -22.59 7.70
N GLN A 166 -6.14 -22.11 7.55
CA GLN A 166 -4.99 -23.00 7.28
C GLN A 166 -3.74 -22.49 8.00
N GLN A 167 -3.75 -22.66 9.31
CA GLN A 167 -2.55 -22.93 10.09
C GLN A 167 -2.86 -24.17 10.94
N GLY A 168 -2.46 -25.35 10.46
CA GLY A 168 -2.49 -26.58 11.25
C GLY A 168 -2.90 -27.83 10.48
N SER A 169 -1.94 -28.75 10.36
CA SER A 169 -2.10 -30.19 10.15
C SER A 169 -2.22 -30.72 8.71
N ILE A 170 -1.08 -31.19 8.24
CA ILE A 170 -0.95 -32.35 7.35
C ILE A 170 -1.60 -33.57 8.04
N ASN A 171 -2.77 -34.01 7.57
CA ASN A 171 -3.07 -35.41 7.20
C ASN A 171 -4.59 -35.71 7.13
N SER A 172 -4.94 -36.32 6.00
CA SER A 172 -6.01 -37.29 5.72
C SER A 172 -7.49 -36.91 5.76
N GLU A 173 -8.07 -37.15 4.57
CA GLU A 173 -9.39 -37.71 4.26
C GLU A 173 -10.59 -36.80 3.95
N ARG A 174 -11.13 -37.09 2.75
CA ARG A 174 -12.31 -36.55 2.07
C ARG A 174 -13.57 -36.70 2.92
N VAL A 175 -14.43 -35.67 2.91
CA VAL A 175 -15.85 -35.82 2.51
C VAL A 175 -16.31 -34.53 1.84
N SER A 176 -16.86 -34.67 0.63
CA SER A 176 -17.54 -33.64 -0.15
C SER A 176 -18.87 -33.22 0.48
N THR A 177 -19.19 -31.93 0.51
CA THR A 177 -20.53 -31.42 0.16
C THR A 177 -20.44 -29.94 -0.19
N THR A 178 -20.66 -29.67 -1.47
CA THR A 178 -20.92 -28.37 -2.07
C THR A 178 -22.27 -27.84 -1.61
N THR A 179 -22.36 -26.59 -1.16
CA THR A 179 -23.60 -25.82 -1.26
C THR A 179 -23.25 -24.37 -1.57
N THR A 180 -23.31 -24.06 -2.86
CA THR A 180 -23.39 -22.71 -3.42
C THR A 180 -24.66 -22.04 -2.92
N LEU A 181 -24.53 -20.91 -2.22
CA LEU A 181 -25.62 -20.00 -1.94
C LEU A 181 -25.67 -18.94 -3.04
N SER A 182 -26.64 -19.13 -3.92
CA SER A 182 -27.10 -18.21 -4.96
C SER A 182 -27.59 -16.91 -4.33
N ILE A 183 -27.27 -15.79 -4.97
CA ILE A 183 -27.82 -14.47 -4.68
C ILE A 183 -29.10 -14.33 -5.48
N ASP A 184 -30.22 -14.21 -4.77
CA ASP A 184 -31.40 -13.45 -5.24
C ASP A 184 -31.29 -12.02 -4.70
#